data_AF-A0A968KED7-F1
#
_entry.id   AF-A0A968KED7-F1
#
_cell.length_a   1.000
_cell.length_b   1.000
_cell.length_c   1.000
_cell.angle_alpha   90.00
_cell.angle_beta   90.00
_cell.angle_gamma   90.00
#
_symmetry.space_group_name_H-M   'P 1'
#
loop_
_entity.id
_entity.type
_entity.pdbx_description
1 polymer ?
#
loop_
_entity_poly.entity_id
_entity_poly.type
_entity_poly.pdbx_seq_one_letter_code
_entity_poly.pdbx_strand_id
1 'polypeptide(L)'
;MLGTDSAVDSRPSVAQRRALPVGEELVRELRTDHAGECGAVVIYEGTLAVTRSRAVREFAAEHLATERTHLAFMESLLPPEERSRNLPIWHVGAWLGRALGRASRAIRSGDTWP
;
A
#
# COMPACT_ATOMS: atom_id res chain seq x y z
N MET A 1 -6.80 57.20 -18.23
CA MET A 1 -7.66 56.18 -17.58
C MET A 1 -6.78 54.97 -17.32
N LEU A 2 -6.47 54.71 -16.05
CA LEU A 2 -5.56 53.66 -15.61
C LEU A 2 -6.12 52.28 -16.00
N GLY A 3 -5.34 51.51 -16.77
CA GLY A 3 -5.60 50.11 -17.04
C GLY A 3 -5.56 49.34 -15.73
N THR A 4 -6.67 48.69 -15.40
CA THR A 4 -6.70 47.66 -14.38
C THR A 4 -5.91 46.48 -14.92
N ASP A 5 -4.62 46.41 -14.59
CA ASP A 5 -3.87 45.15 -14.61
C ASP A 5 -4.52 44.23 -13.58
N SER A 6 -5.58 43.56 -14.01
CA SER A 6 -5.98 42.30 -13.43
C SER A 6 -4.77 41.40 -13.59
N ALA A 7 -3.94 41.33 -12.55
CA ALA A 7 -3.01 40.25 -12.34
C ALA A 7 -3.82 38.96 -12.39
N VAL A 8 -3.96 38.44 -13.61
CA VAL A 8 -4.45 37.11 -13.93
C VAL A 8 -3.81 36.20 -12.91
N ASP A 9 -4.65 35.43 -12.22
CA ASP A 9 -4.25 34.40 -11.27
C ASP A 9 -3.28 33.44 -11.99
N SER A 10 -1.98 33.74 -11.93
CA SER A 10 -0.88 33.02 -12.60
C SER A 10 -0.61 31.64 -11.99
N ARG A 11 -1.63 31.06 -11.35
CA ARG A 11 -1.56 29.71 -10.82
C ARG A 11 -1.41 28.75 -11.99
N PRO A 12 -0.34 27.93 -12.01
CA PRO A 12 -0.16 26.95 -13.07
C PRO A 12 -1.39 26.04 -13.12
N SER A 13 -1.84 25.74 -14.34
CA SER A 13 -2.92 24.78 -14.58
C SER A 13 -2.56 23.42 -13.96
N VAL A 14 -3.56 22.59 -13.64
CA VAL A 14 -3.34 21.25 -13.08
C VAL A 14 -2.40 20.41 -13.98
N ALA A 15 -2.52 20.57 -15.30
CA ALA A 15 -1.63 19.93 -16.27
C ALA A 15 -0.18 20.45 -16.17
N GLN A 16 0.02 21.77 -16.02
CA GLN A 16 1.36 22.34 -15.81
C GLN A 16 1.95 21.98 -14.45
N ARG A 17 1.13 21.86 -13.39
CA ARG A 17 1.60 21.39 -12.07
C ARG A 17 2.10 19.95 -12.13
N ARG A 18 1.44 19.09 -12.91
CA ARG A 18 1.90 17.73 -13.19
C ARG A 18 3.20 17.68 -14.01
N ALA A 19 3.40 18.66 -14.90
CA ALA A 19 4.58 18.75 -15.75
C ALA A 19 5.81 19.40 -15.07
N LEU A 20 5.66 19.99 -13.89
CA LEU A 20 6.81 20.42 -13.09
C LEU A 20 7.60 19.18 -12.63
N PRO A 21 8.92 19.29 -12.38
CA PRO A 21 9.73 18.17 -11.86
C PRO A 21 9.11 17.53 -10.63
N VAL A 22 8.44 18.35 -9.80
CA VAL A 22 7.66 17.94 -8.63
C VAL A 22 6.54 16.97 -8.97
N GLY A 23 5.87 17.09 -10.12
CA GLY A 23 4.74 16.23 -10.49
C GLY A 23 5.17 14.79 -10.79
N GLU A 24 6.18 14.60 -11.65
CA GLU A 24 6.69 13.25 -11.94
C GLU A 24 7.47 12.64 -10.78
N GLU A 25 8.23 13.45 -10.04
CA GLU A 25 8.98 13.00 -8.86
C GLU A 25 8.02 12.60 -7.73
N LEU A 26 6.99 13.40 -7.45
CA LEU A 26 5.93 13.05 -6.51
C LEU A 26 5.19 11.78 -6.92
N VAL A 27 4.89 11.59 -8.21
CA VAL A 27 4.28 10.34 -8.69
C VAL A 27 5.20 9.15 -8.42
N ARG A 28 6.52 9.29 -8.61
CA ARG A 28 7.49 8.23 -8.29
C ARG A 28 7.55 7.93 -6.78
N GLU A 29 7.53 8.96 -5.95
CA GLU A 29 7.49 8.80 -4.49
C GLU A 29 6.20 8.11 -4.05
N LEU A 30 5.03 8.61 -4.47
CA LEU A 30 3.74 7.99 -4.17
C LEU A 30 3.65 6.54 -4.64
N ARG A 31 4.28 6.19 -5.77
CA ARG A 31 4.35 4.81 -6.26
C ARG A 31 5.20 3.91 -5.38
N THR A 32 6.28 4.46 -4.84
CA THR A 32 7.18 3.76 -3.93
C THR A 32 6.49 3.53 -2.61
N ASP A 33 5.83 4.55 -2.07
CA ASP A 33 5.02 4.46 -0.86
C ASP A 33 3.89 3.45 -1.04
N HIS A 34 3.14 3.52 -2.14
CA HIS A 34 2.08 2.56 -2.45
C HIS A 34 2.61 1.12 -2.53
N ALA A 35 3.82 0.92 -3.06
CA ALA A 35 4.45 -0.39 -3.06
C ALA A 35 4.77 -0.86 -1.64
N GLY A 36 5.26 0.04 -0.78
CA GLY A 36 5.53 -0.20 0.63
C GLY A 36 4.28 -0.63 1.38
N GLU A 37 3.18 0.13 1.25
CA GLU A 37 1.91 -0.17 1.93
C GLU A 37 1.33 -1.52 1.49
N CYS A 38 1.36 -1.82 0.19
CA CYS A 38 0.98 -3.15 -0.32
C CYS A 38 1.78 -4.27 0.36
N GLY A 39 3.08 -4.07 0.54
CA GLY A 39 3.94 -5.03 1.21
C GLY A 39 3.64 -5.18 2.69
N ALA A 40 3.44 -4.07 3.38
CA ALA A 40 3.12 -4.06 4.80
C ALA A 40 1.79 -4.80 5.08
N VAL A 41 0.76 -4.58 4.25
CA VAL A 41 -0.50 -5.34 4.31
C VAL A 41 -0.24 -6.85 4.22
N VAL A 42 0.55 -7.31 3.25
CA VAL A 42 0.87 -8.74 3.09
C VAL A 42 1.62 -9.30 4.28
N ILE A 43 2.57 -8.54 4.84
CA ILE A 43 3.37 -8.95 6.01
C ILE A 43 2.49 -9.10 7.25
N TYR A 44 1.59 -8.15 7.53
CA TYR A 44 0.73 -8.22 8.70
C TYR A 44 -0.36 -9.30 8.56
N GLU A 45 -0.94 -9.49 7.37
CA GLU A 45 -1.82 -10.63 7.10
C GLU A 45 -1.10 -11.96 7.29
N GLY A 46 0.13 -12.07 6.80
CA GLY A 46 1.00 -13.24 7.02
C GLY A 46 1.29 -13.48 8.51
N THR A 47 1.63 -12.42 9.24
CA THR A 47 1.87 -12.45 10.69
C THR A 47 0.66 -12.98 11.44
N LEU A 48 -0.55 -12.46 11.15
CA LEU A 48 -1.81 -12.91 11.74
C LEU A 48 -2.14 -14.37 11.38
N ALA A 49 -1.72 -14.84 10.21
CA ALA A 49 -1.93 -16.22 9.78
C ALA A 49 -1.05 -17.23 10.53
N VAL A 50 0.10 -16.81 11.08
CA VAL A 50 1.10 -17.71 11.69
C VAL A 50 1.23 -17.58 13.21
N THR A 51 1.03 -16.37 13.76
CA THR A 51 1.32 -16.10 15.17
C THR A 51 0.20 -16.52 16.13
N ARG A 52 0.58 -17.03 17.31
CA ARG A 52 -0.34 -17.38 18.42
C ARG A 52 -0.27 -16.39 19.59
N SER A 53 0.76 -15.56 19.63
CA SER A 53 0.95 -14.59 20.70
C SER A 53 -0.14 -13.52 20.60
N ARG A 54 -0.92 -13.35 21.67
CA ARG A 54 -1.99 -12.35 21.72
C ARG A 54 -1.45 -10.94 21.45
N ALA A 55 -0.34 -10.58 22.09
CA ALA A 55 0.30 -9.28 21.91
C ALA A 55 0.73 -9.04 20.45
N VAL A 56 1.31 -10.05 19.79
CA VAL A 56 1.72 -9.93 18.37
C VAL A 56 0.49 -9.82 17.46
N ARG A 57 -0.61 -10.52 17.77
CA ARG A 57 -1.85 -10.44 17.00
C ARG A 57 -2.50 -9.05 17.14
N GLU A 58 -2.53 -8.50 18.34
CA GLU A 58 -3.06 -7.16 18.60
C GLU A 58 -2.24 -6.11 17.84
N PHE A 59 -0.91 -6.15 17.97
CA PHE A 59 0.00 -5.28 17.23
C PHE A 59 -0.19 -5.37 15.71
N ALA A 60 -0.20 -6.59 15.16
CA ALA A 60 -0.32 -6.80 13.73
C ALA A 60 -1.70 -6.40 13.19
N ALA A 61 -2.76 -6.57 13.98
CA ALA A 61 -4.11 -6.15 13.58
C ALA A 61 -4.25 -4.63 13.55
N GLU A 62 -3.69 -3.94 14.55
CA GLU A 62 -3.66 -2.47 14.59
C GLU A 62 -2.88 -1.91 13.40
N HIS A 63 -1.67 -2.41 13.16
CA HIS A 63 -0.85 -1.93 12.05
C HIS A 63 -1.49 -2.27 10.70
N LEU A 64 -2.05 -3.47 10.52
CA LEU A 64 -2.77 -3.82 9.30
C LEU A 64 -3.91 -2.86 8.98
N ALA A 65 -4.61 -2.34 10.01
CA ALA A 65 -5.66 -1.35 9.80
C ALA A 65 -5.07 -0.03 9.29
N THR A 66 -3.98 0.44 9.90
CA THR A 66 -3.25 1.65 9.50
C THR A 66 -2.75 1.57 8.06
N GLU A 67 -2.06 0.47 7.68
CA GLU A 67 -1.51 0.35 6.32
C GLU A 67 -2.60 0.23 5.24
N ARG A 68 -3.76 -0.36 5.58
CA ARG A 68 -4.92 -0.36 4.67
C ARG A 68 -5.48 1.04 4.45
N THR A 69 -5.50 1.87 5.49
CA THR A 69 -5.91 3.28 5.36
C THR A 69 -4.89 4.07 4.54
N HIS A 70 -3.59 3.87 4.76
CA HIS A 70 -2.53 4.49 3.96
C HIS A 70 -2.62 4.07 2.49
N LEU A 71 -2.78 2.78 2.23
CA LEU A 71 -2.93 2.26 0.87
C LEU A 71 -4.13 2.87 0.15
N ALA A 72 -5.30 2.91 0.81
CA ALA A 72 -6.50 3.53 0.25
C ALA A 72 -6.32 5.03 -0.04
N PHE A 73 -5.60 5.74 0.82
CA PHE A 73 -5.25 7.13 0.60
C PHE A 73 -4.36 7.29 -0.65
N MET A 74 -3.31 6.49 -0.79
CA MET A 74 -2.44 6.54 -1.97
C MET A 74 -3.17 6.17 -3.26
N GLU A 75 -4.06 5.18 -3.21
CA GLU A 75 -4.92 4.78 -4.33
C GLU A 75 -5.91 5.87 -4.76
N SER A 76 -6.27 6.80 -3.86
CA SER A 76 -7.08 7.97 -4.17
C SER A 76 -6.28 9.07 -4.87
N LEU A 77 -4.96 9.10 -4.67
CA LEU A 77 -4.05 10.08 -5.27
C LEU A 77 -3.50 9.61 -6.62
N LEU A 78 -3.27 8.30 -6.77
CA LEU A 78 -2.69 7.70 -7.97
C LEU A 78 -3.77 7.08 -8.88
N PRO A 79 -3.84 7.48 -10.17
CA PRO A 79 -4.68 6.79 -11.14
C PRO A 79 -4.21 5.34 -11.30
N PRO A 80 -5.11 4.39 -11.65
CA PRO A 80 -4.80 2.96 -11.72
C PRO A 80 -3.57 2.63 -12.58
N GLU A 81 -3.32 3.39 -13.64
CA GLU A 81 -2.20 3.20 -14.58
C GLU A 81 -0.83 3.46 -13.94
N GLU A 82 -0.81 4.32 -12.92
CA GLU A 82 0.39 4.76 -12.22
C GLU A 82 0.63 3.99 -10.93
N ARG A 83 -0.31 3.19 -10.44
CA ARG A 83 -0.12 2.37 -9.23
C ARG A 83 1.03 1.38 -9.38
N SER A 84 1.58 0.93 -8.24
CA SER A 84 2.73 0.01 -8.25
C SER A 84 2.38 -1.30 -8.96
N ARG A 85 3.15 -1.62 -10.02
CA ARG A 85 3.02 -2.88 -10.78
C ARG A 85 3.60 -4.10 -10.06
N ASN A 86 4.10 -3.92 -8.83
CA ASN A 86 4.71 -5.00 -8.05
C ASN A 86 3.66 -5.93 -7.39
N LEU A 87 2.37 -5.74 -7.65
CA LEU A 87 1.28 -6.62 -7.17
C LEU A 87 1.56 -8.14 -7.28
N PRO A 88 2.21 -8.66 -8.34
CA PRO A 88 2.51 -10.10 -8.42
C PRO A 88 3.42 -10.59 -7.28
N ILE A 89 4.42 -9.81 -6.85
CA ILE A 89 5.32 -10.23 -5.76
C ILE A 89 4.58 -10.29 -4.42
N TRP A 90 3.64 -9.36 -4.22
CA TRP A 90 2.79 -9.30 -3.04
C TRP A 90 1.80 -10.45 -3.00
N HIS A 91 1.22 -10.83 -4.14
CA HIS A 91 0.35 -12.01 -4.22
C HIS A 91 1.09 -13.31 -3.88
N VAL A 92 2.34 -13.46 -4.33
CA VAL A 92 3.19 -14.60 -3.94
C VAL A 92 3.46 -14.60 -2.44
N GLY A 93 3.83 -13.45 -1.86
CA GLY A 93 4.03 -13.31 -0.41
C GLY A 93 2.77 -13.67 0.39
N ALA A 94 1.61 -13.21 -0.05
CA ALA A 94 0.33 -13.49 0.60
C ALA A 94 -0.04 -14.99 0.50
N TRP A 95 0.21 -15.62 -0.64
CA TRP A 95 0.02 -17.07 -0.82
C TRP A 95 0.93 -17.87 0.12
N LEU A 96 2.22 -17.52 0.17
CA LEU A 96 3.19 -18.17 1.06
C LEU A 96 2.81 -18.01 2.54
N GLY A 97 2.42 -16.81 2.97
CA GLY A 97 1.98 -16.55 4.34
C GLY A 97 0.77 -17.40 4.73
N ARG A 98 -0.23 -17.49 3.85
CA ARG A 98 -1.41 -18.35 4.06
C ARG A 98 -1.05 -19.84 4.07
N ALA A 99 -0.18 -20.29 3.16
CA ALA A 99 0.27 -21.69 3.11
C ALA A 99 1.00 -22.09 4.39
N LEU A 100 1.92 -21.25 4.86
CA LEU A 100 2.64 -21.46 6.12
C LEU A 100 1.67 -21.48 7.31
N GLY A 101 0.69 -20.57 7.35
CA GLY A 101 -0.35 -20.53 8.38
C GLY A 101 -1.27 -21.76 8.39
N ARG A 102 -1.44 -22.47 7.26
CA ARG A 102 -2.19 -23.74 7.20
C ARG A 102 -1.33 -24.92 7.64
N ALA A 103 -0.12 -25.03 7.10
CA ALA A 103 0.84 -26.08 7.48
C ALA A 103 1.14 -26.04 8.97
N SER A 104 1.31 -24.84 9.54
CA SER A 104 1.57 -24.64 10.97
C SER A 104 0.41 -25.08 11.86
N ARG A 105 -0.83 -25.10 11.35
CA ARG A 105 -2.01 -25.65 12.03
C ARG A 105 -2.12 -27.15 11.87
N ALA A 106 -1.91 -27.68 10.67
CA ALA A 106 -2.00 -29.11 10.36
C ALA A 106 -0.97 -29.96 11.12
N ILE A 107 0.30 -29.54 11.16
CA ILE A 107 1.36 -30.24 11.94
C ILE A 107 1.00 -30.34 13.43
N ARG A 108 0.16 -29.44 13.94
CA ARG A 108 -0.22 -29.35 15.34
C ARG A 108 -1.62 -29.88 15.68
N SER A 109 -2.48 -30.17 14.70
CA SER A 109 -3.77 -30.85 14.94
C SER A 109 -3.63 -32.37 15.04
N GLY A 110 -2.45 -32.93 14.71
CA GLY A 110 -2.23 -34.38 14.69
C GLY A 110 -2.73 -35.06 13.41
N ASP A 111 -3.27 -34.29 12.46
CA ASP A 111 -3.73 -34.80 11.17
C ASP A 111 -2.53 -34.96 10.23
N THR A 112 -1.89 -36.13 10.27
CA THR A 112 -1.00 -36.54 9.19
C THR A 112 -1.83 -36.77 7.93
N TRP A 113 -1.52 -36.03 6.87
CA TRP A 113 -2.02 -36.24 5.51
C TRP A 113 -1.69 -37.68 5.06
N PRO A 114 -2.61 -38.42 4.39
CA PRO A 114 -2.33 -39.77 3.90
C PRO A 114 -1.25 -39.81 2.81
#